data_AF-A0AAQ3TCF2-F1
#
_entry.id   AF-A0AAQ3TCF2-F1
#
_cell.length_a   1.000
_cell.length_b   1.000
_cell.length_c   1.000
_cell.angle_alpha   90.00
_cell.angle_beta   90.00
_cell.angle_gamma   90.00
#
_symmetry.space_group_name_H-M   'P 1'
#
loop_
_entity.id
_entity.type
_entity.pdbx_description
1 polymer ?
#
loop_
_entity_poly.entity_id
_entity_poly.type
_entity_poly.pdbx_seq_one_letter_code
_entity_poly.pdbx_strand_id
1 'polypeptide(L)'
;MWSRKVLMEMKAKLSNTLRSSTRGNTRSLCNVDTIEHNTILLMLEHLGFDETWTLWVQKILNSGRSSILLNGVPGNSFDCKRGVRQGDPLSPLLFVLAADLLQCIINKAHQQGTLTMPIPASNSIDFPIVQYADDTIIIMKASQQELLCLKELLESFSQSTGLKVNYSKSCLVPLNIPEEGATQLAVAFGCKLGGLPFTYLGLPLGTTKPRVEHFAPLMNKVEQRLTATSSMLSHAGRLELTNSVISPLLTYAMCTMQIPVAVIEYFDRARRHCLWRGSDVNAKSKSLVAWKKVSRPKTKGGLGIICLRSQNVALLLKHLDKFYNKRDIPWVNLIRSTYYANAMKWSEAQIRPKPSKLLPGEELQRLKMLAMREKPMNVFLGNDKFNEDKSYIEHPKTQDI
;
A
#
# COMPACT_ATOMS: atom_id res chain seq x y z
N MET A 1 5.49 16.35 -23.38
CA MET A 1 4.71 16.77 -22.19
C MET A 1 4.32 15.61 -21.24
N TRP A 2 4.64 14.35 -21.59
CA TRP A 2 4.43 13.14 -20.78
C TRP A 2 5.42 12.95 -19.60
N SER A 3 6.64 13.48 -19.70
CA SER A 3 7.71 13.23 -18.71
C SER A 3 7.43 13.77 -17.29
N ARG A 4 6.68 14.86 -17.12
CA ARG A 4 6.44 15.44 -15.77
C ARG A 4 5.36 14.71 -14.95
N LYS A 5 4.37 14.10 -15.61
CA LYS A 5 3.25 13.43 -14.92
C LYS A 5 3.71 12.11 -14.30
N VAL A 6 4.45 11.31 -15.08
CA VAL A 6 5.09 10.07 -14.64
C VAL A 6 6.13 10.36 -13.55
N LEU A 7 6.98 11.38 -13.70
CA LEU A 7 8.00 11.72 -12.71
C LEU A 7 7.41 12.26 -11.39
N MET A 8 6.28 12.97 -11.43
CA MET A 8 5.59 13.43 -10.21
C MET A 8 4.83 12.30 -9.49
N GLU A 9 4.21 11.37 -10.22
CA GLU A 9 3.60 10.18 -9.62
C GLU A 9 4.66 9.20 -9.09
N MET A 10 5.80 9.08 -9.76
CA MET A 10 6.97 8.33 -9.30
C MET A 10 7.54 8.93 -8.00
N LYS A 11 7.65 10.25 -7.85
CA LYS A 11 8.06 10.89 -6.58
C LYS A 11 7.12 10.55 -5.42
N ALA A 12 5.82 10.43 -5.67
CA ALA A 12 4.84 10.04 -4.66
C ALA A 12 4.93 8.54 -4.30
N LYS A 13 5.22 7.66 -5.27
CA LYS A 13 5.46 6.22 -5.06
C LYS A 13 6.81 5.96 -4.33
N LEU A 14 7.85 6.73 -4.61
CA LEU A 14 9.21 6.55 -4.07
C LEU A 14 9.41 7.00 -2.62
N SER A 15 8.73 8.07 -2.18
CA SER A 15 8.95 8.63 -0.84
C SER A 15 8.57 7.65 0.31
N ASN A 16 7.75 6.64 0.03
CA ASN A 16 7.37 5.61 1.00
C ASN A 16 8.30 4.38 0.96
N THR A 17 8.86 4.04 -0.20
CA THR A 17 9.79 2.91 -0.38
C THR A 17 11.17 3.17 0.25
N LEU A 18 11.65 4.41 0.23
CA LEU A 18 12.94 4.76 0.83
C LEU A 18 12.95 4.71 2.37
N ARG A 19 11.79 4.69 3.03
CA ARG A 19 11.69 4.63 4.51
C ARG A 19 11.57 3.21 5.08
N SER A 20 11.26 2.21 4.28
CA SER A 20 11.15 0.81 4.74
C SER A 20 12.42 -0.03 4.51
N SER A 21 13.40 0.49 3.75
CA SER A 21 14.60 -0.27 3.36
C SER A 21 15.78 -0.19 4.35
N THR A 22 15.72 0.62 5.42
CA THR A 22 16.86 0.82 6.36
C THR A 22 16.86 -0.07 7.61
N ARG A 23 16.24 -1.25 7.58
CA ARG A 23 16.45 -2.26 8.64
C ARG A 23 16.84 -3.60 8.05
N GLY A 24 18.11 -3.94 8.26
CA GLY A 24 18.65 -5.27 8.05
C GLY A 24 18.00 -6.26 9.01
N ASN A 25 17.41 -7.29 8.43
CA ASN A 25 17.59 -8.69 8.82
C ASN A 25 16.91 -9.55 7.75
N THR A 26 17.68 -10.48 7.19
CA THR A 26 17.24 -11.61 6.34
C THR A 26 16.06 -11.32 5.41
N ARG A 27 16.35 -10.63 4.30
CA ARG A 27 15.37 -10.37 3.24
C ARG A 27 15.04 -11.66 2.50
N SER A 28 13.75 -12.02 2.54
CA SER A 28 13.08 -12.80 1.51
C SER A 28 13.51 -12.33 0.12
N LEU A 29 13.80 -13.27 -0.80
CA LEU A 29 13.96 -13.02 -2.24
C LEU A 29 13.03 -11.89 -2.67
N CYS A 30 13.59 -10.74 -2.99
CA CYS A 30 12.83 -9.62 -3.48
C CYS A 30 12.65 -9.76 -4.99
N ASN A 31 11.50 -9.35 -5.50
CA ASN A 31 11.20 -9.38 -6.93
C ASN A 31 12.16 -8.51 -7.77
N VAL A 32 12.96 -7.64 -7.15
CA VAL A 32 13.96 -6.82 -7.85
C VAL A 32 15.19 -7.60 -8.32
N ASP A 33 15.42 -8.82 -7.84
CA ASP A 33 16.62 -9.61 -8.19
C ASP A 33 16.43 -10.45 -9.48
N THR A 34 15.20 -10.65 -9.94
CA THR A 34 14.90 -11.58 -11.04
C THR A 34 14.68 -10.90 -12.38
N ILE A 35 14.62 -9.57 -12.41
CA ILE A 35 14.26 -8.82 -13.61
C ILE A 35 15.35 -8.90 -14.69
N GLU A 36 14.95 -9.19 -15.93
CA GLU A 36 15.88 -9.23 -17.06
C GLU A 36 16.37 -7.83 -17.41
N HIS A 37 17.69 -7.66 -17.53
CA HIS A 37 18.29 -6.37 -17.92
C HIS A 37 17.82 -5.94 -19.31
N ASN A 38 17.70 -6.89 -20.24
CA ASN A 38 17.26 -6.61 -21.61
C ASN A 38 15.86 -5.97 -21.65
N THR A 39 14.95 -6.42 -20.79
CA THR A 39 13.60 -5.86 -20.68
C THR A 39 13.63 -4.39 -20.27
N ILE A 40 14.50 -4.01 -19.34
CA ILE A 40 14.66 -2.62 -18.92
C ILE A 40 15.19 -1.77 -20.09
N LEU A 41 16.17 -2.27 -20.84
CA LEU A 41 16.77 -1.56 -21.97
C LEU A 41 15.76 -1.36 -23.11
N LEU A 42 15.04 -2.41 -23.50
CA LEU A 42 13.98 -2.33 -24.51
C LEU A 42 12.86 -1.38 -24.10
N MET A 43 12.48 -1.36 -22.82
CA MET A 43 11.47 -0.41 -22.31
C MET A 43 11.96 1.04 -22.41
N LEU A 44 13.24 1.31 -22.13
CA LEU A 44 13.81 2.66 -22.29
C LEU A 44 13.78 3.10 -23.76
N GLU A 45 14.18 2.23 -24.68
CA GLU A 45 14.13 2.52 -26.11
C GLU A 45 12.69 2.80 -26.58
N HIS A 46 11.72 1.97 -26.17
CA HIS A 46 10.30 2.16 -26.51
C HIS A 46 9.69 3.43 -25.92
N LEU A 47 10.17 3.87 -24.75
CA LEU A 47 9.75 5.13 -24.13
C LEU A 47 10.43 6.37 -24.76
N GLY A 48 11.31 6.17 -25.74
CA GLY A 48 11.97 7.23 -26.49
C GLY A 48 13.18 7.83 -25.76
N PHE A 49 13.81 7.09 -24.86
CA PHE A 49 15.09 7.49 -24.31
C PHE A 49 16.17 7.39 -25.39
N ASP A 50 17.11 8.35 -25.39
CA ASP A 50 18.21 8.32 -26.34
C ASP A 50 19.21 7.20 -26.04
N GLU A 51 20.05 6.91 -27.04
CA GLU A 51 21.08 5.86 -26.96
C GLU A 51 22.07 6.11 -25.82
N THR A 52 22.34 7.39 -25.49
CA THR A 52 23.30 7.75 -24.43
C THR A 52 22.77 7.31 -23.06
N TRP A 53 21.50 7.58 -22.77
CA TRP A 53 20.82 7.14 -21.55
C TRP A 53 20.76 5.62 -21.47
N THR A 54 20.37 4.96 -22.56
CA THR A 54 20.29 3.50 -22.60
C THR A 54 21.66 2.86 -22.35
N LEU A 55 22.72 3.41 -22.94
CA LEU A 55 24.10 2.95 -22.72
C LEU A 55 24.55 3.16 -21.27
N TRP A 56 24.22 4.28 -20.63
CA TRP A 56 24.54 4.51 -19.22
C TRP A 56 23.84 3.51 -18.31
N VAL A 57 22.54 3.27 -18.52
CA VAL A 57 21.80 2.27 -17.75
C VAL A 57 22.39 0.88 -17.98
N GLN A 58 22.70 0.52 -19.22
CA GLN A 58 23.34 -0.75 -19.56
C GLN A 58 24.68 -0.93 -18.82
N LYS A 59 25.54 0.10 -18.79
CA LYS A 59 26.81 0.07 -18.03
C LYS A 59 26.57 -0.12 -16.53
N ILE A 60 25.57 0.55 -15.95
CA ILE A 60 25.22 0.39 -14.54
C ILE A 60 24.79 -1.05 -14.25
N LEU A 61 23.88 -1.60 -15.05
CA LEU A 61 23.39 -2.97 -14.91
C LEU A 61 24.51 -4.01 -15.05
N ASN A 62 25.35 -3.87 -16.08
CA ASN A 62 26.47 -4.79 -16.35
C ASN A 62 27.59 -4.72 -15.31
N SER A 63 27.74 -3.61 -14.60
CA SER A 63 28.75 -3.47 -13.55
C SER A 63 28.36 -4.19 -12.23
N GLY A 64 27.14 -4.73 -12.12
CA GLY A 64 26.64 -5.40 -10.93
C GLY A 64 27.47 -6.63 -10.54
N ARG A 65 28.03 -6.64 -9.33
CA ARG A 65 28.65 -7.81 -8.72
C ARG A 65 28.10 -8.04 -7.33
N SER A 66 27.91 -9.30 -6.96
CA SER A 66 27.46 -9.74 -5.66
C SER A 66 28.41 -10.79 -5.08
N SER A 67 28.44 -10.90 -3.76
CA SER A 67 29.18 -11.94 -3.04
C SER A 67 28.31 -12.45 -1.89
N ILE A 68 28.34 -13.76 -1.63
CA ILE A 68 27.64 -14.34 -0.48
C ILE A 68 28.47 -14.10 0.77
N LEU A 69 27.86 -13.53 1.80
CA LEU A 69 28.48 -13.35 3.11
C LEU A 69 28.22 -14.60 3.95
N LEU A 70 29.28 -15.34 4.31
CA LEU A 70 29.19 -16.47 5.25
C LEU A 70 29.85 -16.05 6.56
N ASN A 71 29.07 -15.98 7.65
CA ASN A 71 29.54 -15.54 8.97
C ASN A 71 30.27 -14.18 8.95
N GLY A 72 29.82 -13.24 8.13
CA GLY A 72 30.44 -11.91 8.00
C GLY A 72 31.62 -11.85 7.04
N VAL A 73 32.09 -12.98 6.51
CA VAL A 73 33.19 -13.04 5.54
C VAL A 73 32.60 -13.13 4.13
N PRO A 74 32.94 -12.19 3.21
CA PRO A 74 32.52 -12.29 1.83
C PRO A 74 33.26 -13.44 1.14
N GLY A 75 32.49 -14.34 0.52
CA GLY A 75 33.02 -15.32 -0.42
C GLY A 75 33.34 -14.72 -1.79
N ASN A 76 33.53 -15.58 -2.78
CA ASN A 76 33.83 -15.16 -4.16
C ASN A 76 32.74 -14.27 -4.75
N SER A 77 33.15 -13.23 -5.47
CA SER A 77 32.23 -12.37 -6.20
C SER A 77 31.78 -13.00 -7.51
N PHE A 78 30.52 -12.81 -7.87
CA PHE A 78 29.95 -13.19 -9.16
C PHE A 78 29.21 -12.01 -9.79
N ASP A 79 29.15 -11.99 -11.12
CA ASP A 79 28.47 -10.93 -11.87
C ASP A 79 26.94 -11.14 -11.82
N CYS A 80 26.21 -10.05 -11.57
CA CYS A 80 24.75 -10.04 -11.59
C CYS A 80 24.28 -9.88 -13.05
N LYS A 81 23.72 -10.95 -13.63
CA LYS A 81 23.16 -10.93 -15.00
C LYS A 81 21.69 -10.51 -15.06
N ARG A 82 21.04 -10.45 -13.91
CA ARG A 82 19.63 -10.08 -13.73
C ARG A 82 19.50 -9.28 -12.44
N GLY A 83 18.38 -8.62 -12.31
CA GLY A 83 18.05 -7.84 -11.14
C GLY A 83 18.57 -6.41 -11.19
N VAL A 84 17.98 -5.56 -10.35
CA VAL A 84 18.45 -4.19 -10.10
C VAL A 84 19.04 -4.11 -8.70
N ARG A 85 20.06 -3.28 -8.51
CA ARG A 85 20.81 -3.20 -7.25
C ARG A 85 19.94 -2.70 -6.10
N GLN A 86 19.86 -3.47 -5.02
CA GLN A 86 19.21 -2.99 -3.80
C GLN A 86 20.00 -1.85 -3.15
N GLY A 87 19.31 -0.79 -2.73
CA GLY A 87 19.91 0.37 -2.09
C GLY A 87 20.46 1.42 -3.07
N ASP A 88 20.50 1.12 -4.36
CA ASP A 88 20.78 2.10 -5.41
C ASP A 88 19.54 3.00 -5.63
N PRO A 89 19.69 4.33 -5.61
CA PRO A 89 18.58 5.26 -5.85
C PRO A 89 17.92 5.14 -7.22
N LEU A 90 18.61 4.62 -8.24
CA LEU A 90 18.08 4.46 -9.60
C LEU A 90 17.23 3.19 -9.75
N SER A 91 17.60 2.10 -9.08
CA SER A 91 16.96 0.79 -9.20
C SER A 91 15.44 0.78 -9.05
N PRO A 92 14.82 1.51 -8.10
CA PRO A 92 13.36 1.52 -7.99
C PRO A 92 12.67 2.14 -9.21
N LEU A 93 13.30 3.10 -9.89
CA LEU A 93 12.74 3.70 -11.12
C LEU A 93 12.80 2.68 -12.26
N LEU A 94 13.93 2.00 -12.44
CA LEU A 94 14.09 0.97 -13.46
C LEU A 94 13.11 -0.19 -13.26
N PHE A 95 12.89 -0.59 -12.00
CA PHE A 95 11.89 -1.60 -11.66
C PHE A 95 10.48 -1.17 -12.03
N VAL A 96 10.10 0.09 -11.72
CA VAL A 96 8.78 0.63 -12.07
C VAL A 96 8.58 0.66 -13.59
N LEU A 97 9.60 1.03 -14.37
CA LEU A 97 9.51 1.03 -15.84
C LEU A 97 9.19 -0.35 -16.39
N ALA A 98 9.86 -1.38 -15.90
CA ALA A 98 9.61 -2.74 -16.35
C ALA A 98 8.29 -3.32 -15.80
N ALA A 99 7.87 -2.93 -14.59
CA ALA A 99 6.57 -3.32 -14.04
C ALA A 99 5.38 -2.68 -14.80
N ASP A 100 5.59 -1.50 -15.41
CA ASP A 100 4.60 -0.78 -16.23
C ASP A 100 4.22 -1.56 -17.50
N LEU A 101 5.12 -2.41 -18.00
CA LEU A 101 4.86 -3.30 -19.14
C LEU A 101 3.62 -4.19 -18.92
N LEU A 102 3.35 -4.58 -17.67
CA LEU A 102 2.16 -5.36 -17.34
C LEU A 102 0.87 -4.59 -17.67
N GLN A 103 0.83 -3.29 -17.37
CA GLN A 103 -0.30 -2.42 -17.72
C GLN A 103 -0.47 -2.34 -19.24
N CYS A 104 0.63 -2.22 -19.99
CA CYS A 104 0.58 -2.18 -21.46
C CYS A 104 0.02 -3.47 -22.06
N ILE A 105 0.46 -4.64 -21.59
CA ILE A 105 0.02 -5.95 -22.09
C ILE A 105 -1.47 -6.17 -21.80
N ILE A 106 -1.93 -5.86 -20.59
CA ILE A 106 -3.34 -6.02 -20.21
C ILE A 106 -4.23 -5.02 -20.96
N ASN A 107 -3.79 -3.77 -21.11
CA ASN A 107 -4.51 -2.78 -21.92
C ASN A 107 -4.66 -3.22 -23.38
N LYS A 108 -3.61 -3.82 -23.96
CA LYS A 108 -3.67 -4.37 -25.31
C LYS A 108 -4.69 -5.50 -25.42
N ALA A 109 -4.71 -6.42 -24.45
CA ALA A 109 -5.72 -7.49 -24.40
C ALA A 109 -7.15 -6.94 -24.24
N HIS A 110 -7.32 -5.86 -23.48
CA HIS A 110 -8.60 -5.14 -23.40
C HIS A 110 -9.01 -4.53 -24.74
N GLN A 111 -8.11 -3.82 -25.42
CA GLN A 111 -8.38 -3.18 -26.72
C GLN A 111 -8.74 -4.20 -27.81
N GLN A 112 -8.21 -5.42 -27.70
CA GLN A 112 -8.52 -6.55 -28.59
C GLN A 112 -9.86 -7.23 -28.26
N GLY A 113 -10.54 -6.84 -27.18
CA GLY A 113 -11.80 -7.43 -26.73
C GLY A 113 -11.64 -8.72 -25.94
N THR A 114 -10.42 -9.15 -25.62
CA THR A 114 -10.15 -10.38 -24.85
C THR A 114 -10.45 -10.21 -23.36
N LEU A 115 -10.21 -9.00 -22.83
CA LEU A 115 -10.56 -8.64 -21.46
C LEU A 115 -11.63 -7.56 -21.45
N THR A 116 -12.65 -7.73 -20.61
CA THR A 116 -13.72 -6.75 -20.48
C THR A 116 -13.44 -5.82 -19.31
N MET A 117 -13.72 -4.53 -19.47
CA MET A 117 -13.65 -3.59 -18.35
C MET A 117 -14.60 -4.03 -17.23
N PRO A 118 -14.10 -4.26 -16.00
CA PRO A 118 -14.93 -4.72 -14.89
C PRO A 118 -15.86 -3.62 -14.38
N ILE A 119 -15.45 -2.34 -14.53
CA ILE A 119 -16.22 -1.17 -14.13
C ILE A 119 -16.47 -0.34 -15.39
N PRO A 120 -17.73 -0.16 -15.82
CA PRO A 120 -18.04 0.70 -16.95
C PRO A 120 -17.64 2.14 -16.64
N ALA A 121 -16.71 2.67 -17.43
CA ALA A 121 -16.28 4.06 -17.35
C ALA A 121 -16.28 4.61 -18.78
N SER A 122 -17.08 5.65 -19.03
CA SER A 122 -17.26 6.21 -20.38
C SER A 122 -15.99 6.77 -21.00
N ASN A 123 -14.98 7.10 -20.18
CA ASN A 123 -13.77 7.81 -20.60
C ASN A 123 -12.46 7.09 -20.20
N SER A 124 -12.51 5.88 -19.63
CA SER A 124 -11.30 5.17 -19.21
C SER A 124 -10.89 4.15 -20.26
N ILE A 125 -9.68 4.30 -20.80
CA ILE A 125 -9.08 3.35 -21.75
C ILE A 125 -8.26 2.29 -21.00
N ASP A 126 -7.76 2.63 -19.80
CA ASP A 126 -6.88 1.76 -19.04
C ASP A 126 -7.65 0.76 -18.17
N PHE A 127 -7.18 -0.48 -18.20
CA PHE A 127 -7.64 -1.55 -17.34
C PHE A 127 -7.27 -1.27 -15.88
N PRO A 128 -8.15 -1.54 -14.90
CA PRO A 128 -7.93 -1.15 -13.52
C PRO A 128 -6.94 -2.06 -12.79
N ILE A 129 -5.66 -1.71 -12.90
CA ILE A 129 -4.56 -2.35 -12.17
C ILE A 129 -4.01 -1.36 -11.14
N VAL A 130 -3.79 -1.83 -9.92
CA VAL A 130 -3.15 -1.07 -8.84
C VAL A 130 -1.83 -1.73 -8.50
N GLN A 131 -0.71 -1.10 -8.88
CA GLN A 131 0.64 -1.60 -8.62
C GLN A 131 1.36 -0.73 -7.58
N TYR A 132 1.88 -1.39 -6.55
CA TYR A 132 2.84 -0.81 -5.61
C TYR A 132 4.07 -1.73 -5.51
N ALA A 133 5.13 -1.39 -6.26
CA ALA A 133 6.28 -2.27 -6.44
C ALA A 133 5.82 -3.68 -6.89
N ASP A 134 6.04 -4.69 -6.05
CA ASP A 134 5.64 -6.08 -6.29
C ASP A 134 4.22 -6.43 -5.84
N ASP A 135 3.58 -5.58 -5.04
CA ASP A 135 2.19 -5.76 -4.62
C ASP A 135 1.25 -5.21 -5.70
N THR A 136 0.80 -6.11 -6.57
CA THR A 136 -0.18 -5.80 -7.63
C THR A 136 -1.57 -6.24 -7.21
N ILE A 137 -2.59 -5.45 -7.55
CA ILE A 137 -4.01 -5.82 -7.52
C ILE A 137 -4.56 -5.64 -8.93
N ILE A 138 -5.15 -6.69 -9.48
CA ILE A 138 -5.89 -6.66 -10.75
C ILE A 138 -7.37 -6.80 -10.43
N ILE A 139 -8.18 -5.88 -10.96
CA ILE A 139 -9.63 -5.93 -10.84
C ILE A 139 -10.16 -6.42 -12.20
N MET A 140 -10.91 -7.51 -12.23
CA MET A 140 -11.39 -8.11 -13.49
C MET A 140 -12.72 -8.85 -13.32
N LYS A 141 -13.53 -8.93 -14.39
CA LYS A 141 -14.82 -9.61 -14.37
C LYS A 141 -14.69 -11.07 -13.88
N ALA A 142 -15.70 -11.53 -13.15
CA ALA A 142 -15.81 -12.93 -12.72
C ALA A 142 -16.14 -13.85 -13.92
N SER A 143 -15.12 -14.18 -14.70
CA SER A 143 -15.22 -15.04 -15.89
C SER A 143 -14.02 -15.98 -15.92
N GLN A 144 -14.27 -17.29 -15.97
CA GLN A 144 -13.21 -18.28 -16.06
C GLN A 144 -12.36 -18.08 -17.33
N GLN A 145 -12.99 -17.71 -18.45
CA GLN A 145 -12.29 -17.46 -19.71
C GLN A 145 -11.35 -16.25 -19.61
N GLU A 146 -11.82 -15.12 -19.08
CA GLU A 146 -10.97 -13.93 -18.92
C GLU A 146 -9.84 -14.19 -17.90
N LEU A 147 -10.12 -14.98 -16.86
CA LEU A 147 -9.16 -15.36 -15.84
C LEU A 147 -8.03 -16.27 -16.37
N LEU A 148 -8.37 -17.23 -17.24
CA LEU A 148 -7.39 -18.05 -17.93
C LEU A 148 -6.56 -17.24 -18.93
N CYS A 149 -7.18 -16.32 -19.67
CA CYS A 149 -6.44 -15.39 -20.52
C CYS A 149 -5.45 -14.55 -19.71
N LEU A 150 -5.87 -14.01 -18.56
CA LEU A 150 -4.96 -13.27 -17.68
C LEU A 150 -3.77 -14.15 -17.24
N LYS A 151 -4.02 -15.41 -16.89
CA LYS A 151 -2.95 -16.34 -16.51
C LYS A 151 -1.92 -16.53 -17.62
N GLU A 152 -2.36 -16.66 -18.88
CA GLU A 152 -1.46 -16.74 -20.04
C GLU A 152 -0.67 -15.45 -20.24
N LEU A 153 -1.31 -14.28 -20.11
CA LEU A 153 -0.63 -12.98 -20.19
C LEU A 153 0.44 -12.82 -19.11
N LEU A 154 0.13 -13.23 -17.87
CA LEU A 154 1.07 -13.20 -16.75
C LEU A 154 2.24 -14.17 -16.95
N GLU A 155 2.00 -15.34 -17.54
CA GLU A 155 3.05 -16.29 -17.88
C GLU A 155 3.97 -15.75 -18.97
N SER A 156 3.41 -15.17 -20.05
CA SER A 156 4.18 -14.51 -21.10
C SER A 156 4.99 -13.32 -20.57
N PHE A 157 4.40 -12.51 -19.69
CA PHE A 157 5.08 -11.43 -18.99
C PHE A 157 6.23 -11.95 -18.12
N SER A 158 6.00 -13.01 -17.35
CA SER A 158 7.01 -13.65 -16.50
C SER A 158 8.19 -14.21 -17.31
N GLN A 159 7.90 -14.86 -18.45
CA GLN A 159 8.93 -15.37 -19.36
C GLN A 159 9.77 -14.25 -19.99
N SER A 160 9.14 -13.13 -20.33
CA SER A 160 9.81 -11.99 -20.98
C SER A 160 10.60 -11.12 -19.99
N THR A 161 10.08 -10.92 -18.78
CA THR A 161 10.65 -9.98 -17.80
C THR A 161 11.47 -10.65 -16.71
N GLY A 162 11.34 -11.96 -16.51
CA GLY A 162 11.89 -12.67 -15.36
C GLY A 162 11.12 -12.44 -14.05
N LEU A 163 10.06 -11.62 -14.06
CA LEU A 163 9.22 -11.35 -12.90
C LEU A 163 8.14 -12.43 -12.77
N LYS A 164 8.40 -13.43 -11.93
CA LYS A 164 7.51 -14.57 -11.71
C LYS A 164 6.39 -14.23 -10.73
N VAL A 165 5.16 -14.59 -11.10
CA VAL A 165 4.02 -14.51 -10.18
C VAL A 165 4.12 -15.61 -9.12
N ASN A 166 3.98 -15.24 -7.85
CA ASN A 166 3.94 -16.19 -6.75
C ASN A 166 2.50 -16.62 -6.44
N TYR A 167 1.98 -17.59 -7.20
CA TYR A 167 0.62 -18.10 -7.04
C TYR A 167 0.29 -18.64 -5.63
N SER A 168 1.29 -19.10 -4.88
CA SER A 168 1.10 -19.60 -3.50
C SER A 168 0.82 -18.48 -2.47
N LYS A 169 1.27 -17.26 -2.78
CA LYS A 169 1.04 -16.05 -2.00
C LYS A 169 -0.09 -15.20 -2.55
N SER A 170 -0.38 -15.32 -3.84
CA SER A 170 -1.54 -14.69 -4.47
C SER A 170 -2.85 -15.31 -3.95
N CYS A 171 -3.86 -14.47 -3.78
CA CYS A 171 -5.21 -14.91 -3.46
C CYS A 171 -6.27 -14.28 -4.37
N LEU A 172 -7.33 -15.04 -4.64
CA LEU A 172 -8.57 -14.65 -5.28
C LEU A 172 -9.59 -14.21 -4.26
N VAL A 173 -9.89 -12.92 -4.18
CA VAL A 173 -10.98 -12.43 -3.33
C VAL A 173 -12.22 -12.23 -4.21
N PRO A 174 -13.36 -12.89 -3.93
CA PRO A 174 -14.58 -12.68 -4.69
C PRO A 174 -15.36 -11.45 -4.18
N LEU A 175 -15.93 -10.63 -5.07
CA LEU A 175 -17.02 -9.70 -4.70
C LEU A 175 -18.31 -10.01 -5.46
N ASN A 176 -19.40 -10.15 -4.72
CA ASN A 176 -20.73 -10.41 -5.25
C ASN A 176 -20.81 -11.68 -6.11
N ILE A 177 -20.03 -12.71 -5.76
CA ILE A 177 -20.03 -14.04 -6.41
C ILE A 177 -20.37 -15.08 -5.32
N PRO A 178 -21.20 -16.10 -5.62
CA PRO A 178 -21.40 -17.23 -4.72
C PRO A 178 -20.08 -17.95 -4.42
N GLU A 179 -19.96 -18.52 -3.23
CA GLU A 179 -18.74 -19.19 -2.75
C GLU A 179 -18.30 -20.35 -3.66
N GLU A 180 -19.26 -21.12 -4.18
CA GLU A 180 -19.00 -22.22 -5.12
C GLU A 180 -18.31 -21.74 -6.40
N GLY A 181 -18.87 -20.71 -7.04
CA GLY A 181 -18.27 -20.12 -8.25
C GLY A 181 -16.91 -19.48 -7.98
N ALA A 182 -16.73 -18.85 -6.82
CA ALA A 182 -15.45 -18.27 -6.43
C ALA A 182 -14.37 -19.36 -6.25
N THR A 183 -14.73 -20.49 -5.66
CA THR A 183 -13.82 -21.63 -5.46
C THR A 183 -13.38 -22.21 -6.80
N GLN A 184 -14.31 -22.39 -7.74
CA GLN A 184 -13.99 -22.86 -9.10
C GLN A 184 -13.01 -21.92 -9.81
N LEU A 185 -13.22 -20.60 -9.73
CA LEU A 185 -12.33 -19.61 -10.31
C LEU A 185 -10.94 -19.63 -9.65
N ALA A 186 -10.86 -19.78 -8.34
CA ALA A 186 -9.59 -19.85 -7.61
C ALA A 186 -8.77 -21.07 -8.03
N VAL A 187 -9.42 -22.23 -8.18
CA VAL A 187 -8.80 -23.47 -8.68
C VAL A 187 -8.33 -23.31 -10.12
N ALA A 188 -9.15 -22.75 -11.01
CA ALA A 188 -8.79 -22.53 -12.40
C ALA A 188 -7.55 -21.62 -12.55
N PHE A 189 -7.48 -20.56 -11.75
CA PHE A 189 -6.32 -19.68 -11.73
C PHE A 189 -5.10 -20.32 -11.05
N GLY A 190 -5.32 -21.17 -10.05
CA GLY A 190 -4.28 -21.86 -9.29
C GLY A 190 -3.78 -21.04 -8.10
N CYS A 191 -4.67 -20.31 -7.42
CA CYS A 191 -4.35 -19.49 -6.25
C CYS A 191 -5.30 -19.76 -5.08
N LYS A 192 -4.99 -19.23 -3.89
CA LYS A 192 -5.83 -19.41 -2.71
C LYS A 192 -7.11 -18.59 -2.83
N LEU A 193 -8.23 -19.10 -2.32
CA LEU A 193 -9.42 -18.28 -2.13
C LEU A 193 -9.21 -17.37 -0.90
N GLY A 194 -9.30 -16.05 -1.11
CA GLY A 194 -9.21 -15.03 -0.07
C GLY A 194 -10.58 -14.45 0.29
N GLY A 195 -10.60 -13.59 1.31
CA GLY A 195 -11.83 -12.96 1.80
C GLY A 195 -11.62 -11.48 2.13
N LEU A 196 -12.74 -10.75 2.24
CA LEU A 196 -12.73 -9.40 2.77
C LEU A 196 -13.06 -9.40 4.27
N PRO A 197 -12.43 -8.53 5.07
CA PRO A 197 -11.34 -7.63 4.71
C PRO A 197 -9.97 -8.33 4.70
N PHE A 198 -9.06 -7.90 3.82
CA PHE A 198 -7.66 -8.36 3.81
C PHE A 198 -6.69 -7.19 4.01
N THR A 199 -5.42 -7.46 4.28
CA THR A 199 -4.41 -6.41 4.50
C THR A 199 -3.69 -6.06 3.21
N TYR A 200 -3.78 -4.81 2.76
CA TYR A 200 -3.02 -4.28 1.63
C TYR A 200 -2.16 -3.09 2.07
N LEU A 201 -0.86 -3.14 1.80
CA LEU A 201 0.13 -2.12 2.22
C LEU A 201 0.07 -1.80 3.73
N GLY A 202 -0.32 -2.77 4.55
CA GLY A 202 -0.43 -2.63 6.01
C GLY A 202 -1.70 -1.93 6.50
N LEU A 203 -2.72 -1.77 5.65
CA LEU A 203 -4.05 -1.29 6.03
C LEU A 203 -5.14 -2.28 5.62
N PRO A 204 -6.26 -2.36 6.37
CA PRO A 204 -7.36 -3.22 6.00
C PRO A 204 -8.10 -2.68 4.77
N LEU A 205 -8.17 -3.49 3.72
CA LEU A 205 -8.99 -3.25 2.55
C LEU A 205 -10.27 -4.09 2.68
N GLY A 206 -11.41 -3.41 2.61
CA GLY A 206 -12.72 -4.02 2.81
C GLY A 206 -13.83 -3.16 2.22
N THR A 207 -14.99 -3.79 2.02
CA THR A 207 -16.24 -3.12 1.62
C THR A 207 -16.87 -2.38 2.81
N THR A 208 -16.67 -2.90 4.02
CA THR A 208 -17.24 -2.36 5.26
C THR A 208 -16.28 -1.41 5.98
N LYS A 209 -16.83 -0.63 6.92
CA LYS A 209 -16.03 0.24 7.78
C LYS A 209 -15.06 -0.61 8.62
N PRO A 210 -13.75 -0.33 8.59
CA PRO A 210 -12.77 -1.10 9.37
C PRO A 210 -13.09 -1.09 10.86
N ARG A 211 -13.08 -2.28 11.46
CA ARG A 211 -13.25 -2.50 12.89
C ARG A 211 -11.95 -2.29 13.64
N VAL A 212 -12.04 -2.17 14.96
CA VAL A 212 -10.88 -1.98 15.85
C VAL A 212 -9.87 -3.11 15.71
N GLU A 213 -10.34 -4.35 15.55
CA GLU A 213 -9.53 -5.56 15.38
C GLU A 213 -8.55 -5.47 14.20
N HIS A 214 -8.96 -4.82 13.11
CA HIS A 214 -8.10 -4.66 11.93
C HIS A 214 -6.90 -3.72 12.17
N PHE A 215 -6.90 -2.96 13.27
CA PHE A 215 -5.78 -2.08 13.63
C PHE A 215 -4.84 -2.72 14.65
N ALA A 216 -5.06 -3.98 15.06
CA ALA A 216 -4.21 -4.69 16.02
C ALA A 216 -2.71 -4.67 15.65
N PRO A 217 -2.29 -4.87 14.38
CA PRO A 217 -0.87 -4.77 14.02
C PRO A 217 -0.26 -3.38 14.27
N LEU A 218 -1.04 -2.31 14.09
CA LEU A 218 -0.60 -0.95 14.38
C LEU A 218 -0.55 -0.67 15.88
N MET A 219 -1.49 -1.20 16.65
CA MET A 219 -1.47 -1.13 18.12
C MET A 219 -0.25 -1.84 18.69
N ASN A 220 0.03 -3.07 18.21
CA ASN A 220 1.19 -3.85 18.61
C ASN A 220 2.50 -3.12 18.30
N LYS A 221 2.60 -2.47 17.12
CA LYS A 221 3.76 -1.64 16.77
C LYS A 221 3.95 -0.49 17.75
N VAL A 222 2.88 0.18 18.16
CA VAL A 222 2.96 1.24 19.17
C VAL A 222 3.48 0.72 20.51
N GLU A 223 2.97 -0.43 20.97
CA GLU A 223 3.41 -1.05 22.22
C GLU A 223 4.89 -1.42 22.16
N GLN A 224 5.35 -2.05 21.06
CA GLN A 224 6.76 -2.39 20.88
C GLN A 224 7.66 -1.14 20.93
N ARG A 225 7.24 -0.02 20.33
CA ARG A 225 7.98 1.25 20.40
C ARG A 225 7.96 1.86 21.79
N LEU A 226 6.85 1.72 22.51
CA LEU A 226 6.71 2.20 23.87
C LEU A 226 7.64 1.43 24.81
N THR A 227 7.67 0.10 24.73
CA THR A 227 8.58 -0.74 25.55
C THR A 227 10.05 -0.47 25.24
N ALA A 228 10.39 -0.19 23.98
CA ALA A 228 11.74 0.18 23.58
C ALA A 228 12.14 1.63 23.96
N THR A 229 11.24 2.40 24.57
CA THR A 229 11.54 3.75 25.05
C THR A 229 12.48 3.65 26.25
N SER A 230 13.61 4.35 26.22
CA SER A 230 14.55 4.33 27.36
C SER A 230 14.00 5.06 28.57
N SER A 231 14.18 4.47 29.76
CA SER A 231 13.90 5.11 31.07
C SER A 231 14.78 6.34 31.32
N MET A 232 15.91 6.47 30.62
CA MET A 232 16.89 7.54 30.81
C MET A 232 16.55 8.83 30.05
N LEU A 233 15.44 8.87 29.32
CA LEU A 233 15.04 10.06 28.58
C LEU A 233 14.48 11.14 29.51
N SER A 234 14.96 12.37 29.33
CA SER A 234 14.36 13.55 29.96
C SER A 234 12.90 13.74 29.52
N HIS A 235 12.13 14.54 30.27
CA HIS A 235 10.76 14.88 29.86
C HIS A 235 10.70 15.52 28.46
N ALA A 236 11.69 16.34 28.11
CA ALA A 236 11.80 16.91 26.77
C ALA A 236 12.09 15.82 25.71
N GLY A 237 12.99 14.88 26.00
CA GLY A 237 13.27 13.75 25.11
C GLY A 237 12.06 12.84 24.89
N ARG A 238 11.26 12.58 25.93
CA ARG A 238 10.02 11.80 25.83
C ARG A 238 8.93 12.53 25.03
N LEU A 239 8.84 13.85 25.17
CA LEU A 239 7.97 14.68 24.34
C LEU A 239 8.39 14.60 22.86
N GLU A 240 9.68 14.69 22.58
CA GLU A 240 10.21 14.60 21.22
C GLU A 240 9.97 13.20 20.62
N LEU A 241 10.20 12.13 21.37
CA LEU A 241 9.89 10.76 20.96
C LEU A 241 8.40 10.59 20.65
N THR A 242 7.53 11.18 21.48
CA THR A 242 6.08 11.13 21.28
C THR A 242 5.67 11.80 19.96
N ASN A 243 6.29 12.92 19.61
CA ASN A 243 5.99 13.68 18.39
C ASN A 243 6.63 13.09 17.13
N SER A 244 7.86 12.59 17.22
CA SER A 244 8.65 12.13 16.07
C SER A 244 8.50 10.63 15.77
N VAL A 245 8.19 9.81 16.77
CA VAL A 245 8.08 8.35 16.63
C VAL A 245 6.65 7.87 16.79
N ILE A 246 5.99 8.17 17.92
CA ILE A 246 4.68 7.55 18.22
C ILE A 246 3.55 8.19 17.40
N SER A 247 3.49 9.51 17.34
CA SER A 247 2.42 10.22 16.62
C SER A 247 2.39 9.92 15.11
N PRO A 248 3.54 9.81 14.41
CA PRO A 248 3.56 9.51 12.98
C PRO A 248 3.12 8.09 12.62
N LEU A 249 3.15 7.12 13.55
CA LEU A 249 2.77 5.72 13.27
C LEU A 249 1.35 5.58 12.71
N LEU A 250 0.42 6.43 13.15
CA LEU A 250 -0.96 6.41 12.67
C LEU A 250 -1.17 7.31 11.43
N THR A 251 -0.19 8.13 11.05
CA THR A 251 -0.35 9.14 9.99
C THR A 251 -0.65 8.50 8.63
N TYR A 252 -0.01 7.37 8.32
CA TYR A 252 -0.29 6.62 7.10
C TYR A 252 -1.75 6.14 7.05
N ALA A 253 -2.26 5.57 8.14
CA ALA A 253 -3.65 5.13 8.24
C ALA A 253 -4.64 6.31 8.16
N MET A 254 -4.37 7.39 8.89
CA MET A 254 -5.21 8.61 8.90
C MET A 254 -5.27 9.31 7.54
N CYS A 255 -4.24 9.16 6.72
CA CYS A 255 -4.20 9.68 5.36
C CYS A 255 -5.14 8.97 4.39
N THR A 256 -5.61 7.77 4.74
CA THR A 256 -6.31 6.84 3.83
C THR A 256 -7.74 6.57 4.26
N MET A 257 -8.00 6.53 5.57
CA MET A 257 -9.32 6.19 6.11
C MET A 257 -9.61 6.90 7.44
N GLN A 258 -10.89 6.89 7.81
CA GLN A 258 -11.31 7.36 9.12
C GLN A 258 -11.06 6.28 10.16
N ILE A 259 -10.25 6.61 11.15
CA ILE A 259 -9.84 5.70 12.22
C ILE A 259 -10.93 5.63 13.29
N PRO A 260 -11.30 4.43 13.77
CA PRO A 260 -12.23 4.30 14.88
C PRO A 260 -11.75 5.06 16.11
N VAL A 261 -12.68 5.70 16.83
CA VAL A 261 -12.35 6.53 18.00
C VAL A 261 -11.61 5.73 19.07
N ALA A 262 -11.98 4.46 19.28
CA ALA A 262 -11.30 3.56 20.21
C ALA A 262 -9.80 3.37 19.88
N VAL A 263 -9.45 3.30 18.60
CA VAL A 263 -8.05 3.18 18.15
C VAL A 263 -7.30 4.49 18.41
N ILE A 264 -7.92 5.64 18.13
CA ILE A 264 -7.34 6.96 18.44
C ILE A 264 -7.08 7.08 19.96
N GLU A 265 -8.05 6.67 20.78
CA GLU A 265 -7.93 6.71 22.24
C GLU A 265 -6.85 5.78 22.77
N TYR A 266 -6.65 4.61 22.14
CA TYR A 266 -5.54 3.72 22.40
C TYR A 266 -4.20 4.41 22.14
N PHE A 267 -4.04 5.06 20.98
CA PHE A 267 -2.83 5.80 20.64
C PHE A 267 -2.63 7.04 21.53
N ASP A 268 -3.69 7.76 21.91
CA ASP A 268 -3.63 8.83 22.91
C ASP A 268 -3.16 8.30 24.27
N ARG A 269 -3.59 7.09 24.66
CA ARG A 269 -3.13 6.43 25.88
C ARG A 269 -1.63 6.12 25.79
N ALA A 270 -1.18 5.44 24.76
CA ALA A 270 0.23 5.11 24.58
C ALA A 270 1.14 6.36 24.56
N ARG A 271 0.71 7.45 23.91
CA ARG A 271 1.44 8.72 23.93
C ARG A 271 1.49 9.36 25.32
N ARG A 272 0.42 9.25 26.11
CA ARG A 272 0.42 9.65 27.53
C ARG A 272 1.40 8.82 28.36
N HIS A 273 1.45 7.51 28.14
CA HIS A 273 2.41 6.62 28.81
C HIS A 273 3.85 7.02 28.46
N CYS A 274 4.15 7.21 27.19
CA CYS A 274 5.47 7.64 26.73
C CYS A 274 5.90 8.95 27.40
N LEU A 275 5.01 9.95 27.42
CA LEU A 275 5.34 11.27 27.95
C LEU A 275 5.57 11.28 29.47
N TRP A 276 4.70 10.61 30.24
CA TRP A 276 4.67 10.74 31.70
C TRP A 276 5.32 9.56 32.43
N ARG A 277 5.04 8.32 32.01
CA ARG A 277 5.49 7.10 32.70
C ARG A 277 6.85 6.58 32.24
N GLY A 278 7.27 6.88 31.01
CA GLY A 278 8.50 6.31 30.46
C GLY A 278 8.34 4.80 30.20
N SER A 279 9.39 4.00 30.48
CA SER A 279 9.46 2.57 30.15
C SER A 279 8.83 1.63 31.19
N ASP A 280 8.49 2.12 32.38
CA ASP A 280 7.91 1.30 33.43
C ASP A 280 6.39 1.16 33.24
N VAL A 281 5.97 -0.05 32.85
CA VAL A 281 4.57 -0.42 32.63
C VAL A 281 3.76 -0.36 33.94
N ASN A 282 4.41 -0.59 35.08
CA ASN A 282 3.79 -0.63 36.41
C ASN A 282 3.81 0.72 37.13
N ALA A 283 4.54 1.72 36.61
CA ALA A 283 4.58 3.06 37.19
C ALA A 283 3.17 3.69 37.23
N LYS A 284 2.67 3.97 38.43
CA LYS A 284 1.39 4.65 38.66
C LYS A 284 1.48 6.19 38.48
N SER A 285 2.40 6.69 37.66
CA SER A 285 2.54 8.13 37.44
C SER A 285 1.25 8.68 36.80
N LYS A 286 0.62 9.63 37.48
CA LYS A 286 -0.56 10.35 37.02
C LYS A 286 -0.13 11.39 35.97
N SER A 287 -0.99 11.64 34.98
CA SER A 287 -0.76 12.70 33.99
C SER A 287 -0.69 14.06 34.71
N LEU A 288 0.44 14.75 34.62
CA LEU A 288 0.63 16.05 35.28
C LEU A 288 -0.27 17.15 34.69
N VAL A 289 -0.62 17.00 33.41
CA VAL A 289 -1.42 17.97 32.66
C VAL A 289 -2.55 17.25 31.93
N ALA A 290 -3.73 17.88 31.87
CA ALA A 290 -4.86 17.37 31.11
C ALA A 290 -4.49 17.23 29.62
N TRP A 291 -4.84 16.09 29.00
CA TRP A 291 -4.44 15.78 27.62
C TRP A 291 -4.92 16.83 26.61
N LYS A 292 -6.13 17.38 26.79
CA LYS A 292 -6.65 18.48 25.97
C LYS A 292 -5.79 19.75 26.00
N LYS A 293 -5.07 20.01 27.09
CA LYS A 293 -4.12 21.14 27.22
C LYS A 293 -2.78 20.77 26.59
N VAL A 294 -2.30 19.54 26.80
CA VAL A 294 -1.08 19.01 26.18
C VAL A 294 -1.15 19.10 24.65
N SER A 295 -2.31 18.77 24.06
CA SER A 295 -2.50 18.76 22.61
C SER A 295 -2.70 20.15 21.97
N ARG A 296 -2.57 21.23 22.74
CA ARG A 296 -2.62 22.60 22.18
C ARG A 296 -1.27 22.98 21.57
N PRO A 297 -1.25 23.92 20.60
CA PRO A 297 -0.02 24.53 20.13
C PRO A 297 0.79 25.13 21.28
N LYS A 298 2.13 25.17 21.13
CA LYS A 298 3.03 25.78 22.13
C LYS A 298 2.67 27.25 22.38
N THR A 299 2.30 27.98 21.33
CA THR A 299 1.82 29.38 21.40
C THR A 299 0.54 29.57 22.22
N LYS A 300 -0.23 28.50 22.45
CA LYS A 300 -1.46 28.49 23.25
C LYS A 300 -1.28 27.76 24.60
N GLY A 301 -0.03 27.65 25.08
CA GLY A 301 0.31 27.05 26.37
C GLY A 301 0.17 25.52 26.43
N GLY A 302 0.22 24.83 25.28
CA GLY A 302 0.30 23.37 25.19
C GLY A 302 1.72 22.88 24.91
N LEU A 303 1.87 21.56 24.75
CA LEU A 303 3.18 20.95 24.46
C LEU A 303 3.40 20.73 22.95
N GLY A 304 2.43 21.10 22.11
CA GLY A 304 2.51 20.93 20.66
C GLY A 304 2.26 19.51 20.16
N ILE A 305 1.69 18.63 21.00
CA ILE A 305 1.30 17.28 20.57
C ILE A 305 0.05 17.38 19.69
N ILE A 306 0.06 16.74 18.53
CA ILE A 306 -1.06 16.84 17.59
C ILE A 306 -2.28 16.06 18.11
N CYS A 307 -3.45 16.70 18.04
CA CYS A 307 -4.74 16.04 18.26
C CYS A 307 -5.06 15.10 17.09
N LEU A 308 -4.96 13.78 17.31
CA LEU A 308 -5.18 12.78 16.26
C LEU A 308 -6.58 12.84 15.64
N ARG A 309 -7.61 13.15 16.44
CA ARG A 309 -8.99 13.28 15.92
C ARG A 309 -9.08 14.40 14.88
N SER A 310 -8.55 15.57 15.21
CA SER A 310 -8.50 16.71 14.29
C SER A 310 -7.60 16.43 13.09
N GLN A 311 -6.46 15.78 13.32
CA GLN A 311 -5.53 15.40 12.25
C GLN A 311 -6.15 14.42 11.25
N ASN A 312 -6.88 13.40 11.70
CA ASN A 312 -7.50 12.44 10.81
C ASN A 312 -8.55 13.10 9.91
N VAL A 313 -9.40 13.96 10.48
CA VAL A 313 -10.38 14.73 9.70
C VAL A 313 -9.66 15.62 8.68
N ALA A 314 -8.67 16.39 9.12
CA ALA A 314 -7.93 17.30 8.25
C ALA A 314 -7.21 16.56 7.10
N LEU A 315 -6.59 15.40 7.39
CA LEU A 315 -5.89 14.61 6.39
C LEU A 315 -6.84 13.98 5.35
N LEU A 316 -8.08 13.68 5.72
CA LEU A 316 -9.08 13.12 4.79
C LEU A 316 -9.70 14.19 3.89
N LEU A 317 -9.72 15.46 4.30
CA LEU A 317 -10.23 16.56 3.47
C LEU A 317 -9.51 16.66 2.12
N LYS A 318 -8.23 16.25 2.03
CA LYS A 318 -7.50 16.24 0.76
C LYS A 318 -8.16 15.38 -0.32
N HIS A 319 -8.88 14.31 0.05
CA HIS A 319 -9.56 13.45 -0.91
C HIS A 319 -10.85 14.09 -1.42
N LEU A 320 -11.57 14.77 -0.53
CA LEU A 320 -12.73 15.57 -0.91
C LEU A 320 -12.33 16.74 -1.81
N ASP A 321 -11.26 17.46 -1.46
CA ASP A 321 -10.69 18.52 -2.29
C ASP A 321 -10.39 18.01 -3.71
N LYS A 322 -9.68 16.87 -3.81
CA LYS A 322 -9.38 16.24 -5.10
C LYS A 322 -10.64 15.92 -5.91
N PHE A 323 -11.68 15.40 -5.25
CA PHE A 323 -12.93 15.01 -5.90
C PHE A 323 -13.75 16.22 -6.38
N TYR A 324 -13.97 17.20 -5.51
CA TYR A 324 -14.77 18.38 -5.83
C TYR A 324 -14.08 19.30 -6.82
N ASN A 325 -12.75 19.43 -6.74
CA ASN A 325 -11.96 20.21 -7.71
C ASN A 325 -11.66 19.45 -9.01
N LYS A 326 -12.26 18.27 -9.21
CA LYS A 326 -12.13 17.47 -10.44
C LYS A 326 -10.66 17.24 -10.84
N ARG A 327 -9.81 16.93 -9.85
CA ARG A 327 -8.40 16.64 -10.11
C ARG A 327 -8.32 15.43 -11.04
N ASP A 328 -7.45 15.53 -12.04
CA ASP A 328 -7.21 14.48 -13.01
C ASP A 328 -6.44 13.32 -12.37
N ILE A 329 -7.18 12.44 -11.69
CA ILE A 329 -6.68 11.30 -10.91
C ILE A 329 -7.61 10.11 -11.19
N PRO A 330 -7.09 8.87 -11.36
CA PRO A 330 -7.87 7.72 -11.83
C PRO A 330 -9.18 7.48 -11.07
N TRP A 331 -9.15 7.45 -9.73
CA TRP A 331 -10.35 7.18 -8.93
C TRP A 331 -11.40 8.31 -9.00
N VAL A 332 -10.97 9.56 -9.17
CA VAL A 332 -11.88 10.71 -9.32
C VAL A 332 -12.57 10.61 -10.67
N ASN A 333 -11.79 10.36 -11.73
CA ASN A 333 -12.32 10.20 -13.09
C ASN A 333 -13.27 9.00 -13.17
N LEU A 334 -12.91 7.86 -12.55
CA LEU A 334 -13.73 6.65 -12.48
C LEU A 334 -15.08 6.94 -11.83
N ILE A 335 -15.09 7.40 -10.58
CA ILE A 335 -16.35 7.65 -9.85
C ILE A 335 -17.21 8.69 -10.58
N ARG A 336 -16.59 9.77 -11.09
CA ARG A 336 -17.33 10.83 -11.77
C ARG A 336 -17.93 10.36 -13.10
N SER A 337 -17.17 9.64 -13.93
CA SER A 337 -17.66 9.14 -15.21
C SER A 337 -18.74 8.08 -15.04
N THR A 338 -18.60 7.19 -14.05
CA THR A 338 -19.58 6.13 -13.82
C THR A 338 -20.87 6.62 -13.17
N TYR A 339 -20.78 7.46 -12.13
CA TYR A 339 -21.96 7.82 -11.30
C TYR A 339 -22.43 9.26 -11.49
N TYR A 340 -21.59 10.16 -12.00
CA TYR A 340 -21.91 11.60 -12.11
C TYR A 340 -21.95 12.11 -13.55
N ALA A 341 -21.71 11.27 -14.57
CA ALA A 341 -21.78 11.68 -15.98
C ALA A 341 -23.19 12.13 -16.40
N ASN A 342 -24.23 11.48 -15.88
CA ASN A 342 -25.63 11.85 -16.12
C ASN A 342 -26.15 12.96 -15.18
N ALA A 343 -25.35 13.43 -14.22
CA ALA A 343 -25.76 14.46 -13.27
C ALA A 343 -25.92 15.85 -13.92
N MET A 344 -25.48 16.03 -15.17
CA MET A 344 -25.62 17.27 -15.94
C MET A 344 -27.08 17.58 -16.34
N LYS A 345 -28.03 16.66 -16.10
CA LYS A 345 -29.49 16.90 -16.21
C LYS A 345 -30.14 17.45 -14.93
N TRP A 346 -29.41 17.51 -13.82
CA TRP A 346 -29.91 18.11 -12.59
C TRP A 346 -29.50 19.59 -12.58
N SER A 347 -30.48 20.49 -12.57
CA SER A 347 -30.25 21.94 -12.56
C SER A 347 -29.23 22.34 -11.48
N GLU A 348 -28.39 23.34 -11.78
CA GLU A 348 -27.30 23.84 -10.91
C GLU A 348 -27.75 24.23 -9.48
N ALA A 349 -29.06 24.36 -9.25
CA ALA A 349 -29.65 24.60 -7.93
C ALA A 349 -29.66 23.36 -6.99
N GLN A 350 -29.55 22.14 -7.52
CA GLN A 350 -29.54 20.88 -6.73
C GLN A 350 -28.14 20.28 -6.54
N ILE A 351 -27.12 20.80 -7.24
CA ILE A 351 -25.72 20.34 -7.19
C ILE A 351 -24.84 21.19 -6.26
N ARG A 352 -25.38 22.19 -5.55
CA ARG A 352 -24.74 22.56 -4.29
C ARG A 352 -25.03 21.40 -3.34
N PRO A 353 -24.03 20.60 -2.90
CA PRO A 353 -24.28 19.77 -1.76
C PRO A 353 -24.69 20.75 -0.67
N LYS A 354 -25.93 20.68 -0.17
CA LYS A 354 -26.16 21.07 1.22
C LYS A 354 -25.02 20.39 1.97
N PRO A 355 -24.13 21.13 2.67
CA PRO A 355 -22.94 20.55 3.25
C PRO A 355 -23.38 19.28 3.95
N SER A 356 -22.94 18.13 3.44
CA SER A 356 -23.41 16.88 3.97
C SER A 356 -23.07 16.93 5.45
N LYS A 357 -24.06 16.70 6.32
CA LYS A 357 -23.80 16.61 7.78
C LYS A 357 -22.83 15.47 8.12
N LEU A 358 -22.45 14.68 7.12
CA LEU A 358 -21.52 13.57 7.15
C LEU A 358 -20.09 14.08 7.29
N LEU A 359 -19.36 13.46 8.22
CA LEU A 359 -17.93 13.72 8.37
C LEU A 359 -17.18 13.30 7.10
N PRO A 360 -16.00 13.89 6.79
CA PRO A 360 -15.25 13.56 5.58
C PRO A 360 -14.98 12.07 5.35
N GLY A 361 -14.81 11.33 6.44
CA GLY A 361 -14.65 9.87 6.38
C GLY A 361 -15.91 9.12 5.98
N GLU A 362 -17.08 9.62 6.37
CA GLU A 362 -18.37 9.02 6.04
C GLU A 362 -18.74 9.29 4.58
N GLU A 363 -18.43 10.48 4.05
CA GLU A 363 -18.59 10.77 2.63
C GLU A 363 -17.64 9.93 1.78
N LEU A 364 -16.39 9.74 2.22
CA LEU A 364 -15.45 8.84 1.54
C LEU A 364 -15.94 7.38 1.56
N GLN A 365 -16.53 6.93 2.68
CA GLN A 365 -17.13 5.60 2.77
C GLN A 365 -18.35 5.48 1.84
N ARG A 366 -19.18 6.52 1.73
CA ARG A 366 -20.30 6.57 0.80
C ARG A 366 -19.83 6.46 -0.65
N LEU A 367 -18.81 7.22 -1.05
CA LEU A 367 -18.22 7.14 -2.40
C LEU A 367 -17.66 5.74 -2.70
N LYS A 368 -17.01 5.11 -1.70
CA LYS A 368 -16.57 3.71 -1.82
C LYS A 368 -17.73 2.74 -2.01
N MET A 369 -18.81 2.87 -1.23
CA MET A 369 -20.00 2.03 -1.35
C MET A 369 -20.70 2.20 -2.69
N LEU A 370 -20.75 3.42 -3.24
CA LEU A 370 -21.31 3.68 -4.57
C LEU A 370 -20.52 2.94 -5.64
N ALA A 371 -19.19 3.04 -5.63
CA ALA A 371 -18.32 2.35 -6.58
C ALA A 371 -18.43 0.81 -6.55
N MET A 372 -18.95 0.24 -5.45
CA MET A 372 -19.10 -1.20 -5.25
C MET A 372 -20.54 -1.70 -5.45
N ARG A 373 -21.51 -0.81 -5.72
CA ARG A 373 -22.92 -1.17 -5.89
C ARG A 373 -23.22 -1.47 -7.36
N GLU A 374 -24.00 -2.53 -7.59
CA GLU A 374 -24.76 -2.89 -8.81
C GLU A 374 -24.17 -3.88 -9.84
N LYS A 375 -23.00 -4.52 -9.67
CA LYS A 375 -22.57 -5.61 -10.58
C LYS A 375 -21.83 -6.76 -9.87
N PRO A 376 -21.91 -8.01 -10.39
CA PRO A 376 -21.01 -9.08 -9.99
C PRO A 376 -19.59 -8.66 -10.38
N MET A 377 -18.79 -8.29 -9.40
CA MET A 377 -17.51 -7.64 -9.61
C MET A 377 -16.40 -8.36 -8.85
N ASN A 378 -15.73 -9.24 -9.56
CA ASN A 378 -14.29 -9.38 -9.53
C ASN A 378 -13.60 -10.22 -8.46
N VAL A 379 -12.52 -10.79 -9.00
CA VAL A 379 -11.42 -11.56 -8.47
C VAL A 379 -10.30 -10.58 -8.15
N PHE A 380 -9.78 -10.60 -6.92
CA PHE A 380 -8.51 -9.95 -6.61
C PHE A 380 -7.37 -10.90 -6.96
N LEU A 381 -6.19 -10.37 -7.26
CA LEU A 381 -4.95 -11.12 -7.20
C LEU A 381 -3.99 -10.25 -6.45
N GLY A 382 -3.76 -10.55 -5.17
CA GLY A 382 -2.83 -9.81 -4.32
C GLY A 382 -2.06 -10.77 -3.44
N ASN A 383 -0.78 -10.47 -3.19
CA ASN A 383 0.04 -11.23 -2.25
C ASN A 383 -0.50 -11.03 -0.82
N ASP A 384 -1.03 -12.09 -0.22
CA ASP A 384 -1.25 -12.10 1.23
C ASP A 384 0.12 -12.21 1.91
N LYS A 385 0.55 -11.13 2.56
CA LYS A 385 1.48 -11.27 3.68
C LYS A 385 0.68 -11.85 4.84
N PHE A 386 0.78 -13.17 4.97
CA PHE A 386 0.12 -13.96 6.00
C PHE A 386 0.27 -13.33 7.38
N ASN A 387 -0.83 -13.43 8.14
CA ASN A 387 -0.85 -13.36 9.59
C ASN A 387 0.33 -14.15 10.16
N GLU A 388 1.10 -13.53 11.06
CA GLU A 388 2.03 -14.24 11.93
C GLU A 388 1.22 -15.14 12.86
N ASP A 389 1.03 -16.41 12.48
CA ASP A 389 0.64 -17.43 13.44
C ASP A 389 1.82 -17.68 14.38
N LYS A 390 1.60 -17.33 15.65
CA LYS A 390 2.47 -17.69 16.76
C LYS A 390 2.33 -19.20 17.02
N SER A 391 3.13 -20.02 16.35
CA SER A 391 3.41 -21.37 16.83
C SER A 391 4.58 -21.31 17.81
N TYR A 392 4.28 -21.70 19.05
CA TYR A 392 5.15 -21.77 20.20
C TYR A 392 6.47 -22.51 19.93
N ILE A 393 7.58 -21.91 20.36
CA ILE A 393 8.83 -22.64 20.63
C ILE A 393 8.62 -23.31 21.99
N GLU A 394 8.25 -24.59 21.99
CA GLU A 394 8.45 -25.43 23.16
C GLU A 394 9.96 -25.68 23.31
N HIS A 395 10.53 -25.16 24.40
CA HIS A 395 11.88 -25.53 24.81
C HIS A 395 11.89 -27.02 25.18
N PRO A 396 12.85 -27.82 24.69
CA PRO A 396 13.03 -29.17 25.21
C PRO A 396 13.45 -29.08 26.68
N LYS A 397 12.68 -29.75 27.54
CA LYS A 397 13.03 -29.99 28.94
C LYS A 397 14.36 -30.73 28.97
N THR A 398 15.37 -30.11 29.57
CA THR A 398 16.51 -30.83 30.16
C THR A 398 15.96 -31.84 31.17
N GLN A 399 16.14 -33.13 30.87
CA GLN A 399 16.15 -34.20 31.85
C GLN A 399 17.60 -34.63 32.01
N ASP A 400 18.06 -34.50 33.25
CA ASP A 400 19.15 -35.16 33.96
C ASP A 400 19.96 -36.22 33.19
N ILE A 401 21.28 -36.03 33.13
CA ILE A 401 22.29 -36.76 33.93
C ILE A 401 23.47 -35.80 34.17
#